data_AF-A0A2U3CD31-F1
#
_entry.id   AF-A0A2U3CD31-F1
#
_cell.length_a   1.000
_cell.length_b   1.000
_cell.length_c   1.000
_cell.angle_alpha   90.00
_cell.angle_beta   90.00
_cell.angle_gamma   90.00
#
_symmetry.space_group_name_H-M   'P 1'
#
loop_
_entity.id
_entity.type
_entity.pdbx_description
1 polymer ?
#
loop_
_entity_poly.entity_id
_entity_poly.type
_entity_poly.pdbx_seq_one_letter_code
_entity_poly.pdbx_strand_id
1 'polypeptide(L)'
;MTMNILSDNLQELTVTVFESLGFSTHHPALIFQHPLADSRLNLVVKLPNSTDFVGVAIRDFKRVVGIRQIRCVEELIVACPEISKLIVVSSMGFSSAAKKLAEELDISLATKNELISMLVKRIELS
;
A
#
# COMPACT_ATOMS: atom_id res chain seq x y z
N MET A 1 19.84 -8.00 -23.56
CA MET A 1 19.75 -6.87 -22.61
C MET A 1 18.57 -7.12 -21.69
N THR A 2 18.81 -7.68 -20.51
CA THR A 2 17.78 -7.93 -19.50
C THR A 2 17.48 -6.61 -18.79
N MET A 3 16.27 -6.11 -19.02
CA MET A 3 15.74 -4.89 -18.44
C MET A 3 15.57 -5.08 -16.92
N ASN A 4 16.46 -4.47 -16.14
CA ASN A 4 16.41 -4.48 -14.68
C ASN A 4 15.36 -3.43 -14.21
N ILE A 5 14.07 -3.70 -14.46
CA ILE A 5 12.96 -2.75 -14.20
C ILE A 5 12.31 -3.00 -12.83
N LEU A 6 13.08 -3.39 -11.83
CA LEU A 6 12.57 -3.44 -10.46
C LEU A 6 13.24 -2.35 -9.67
N SER A 7 12.54 -1.21 -9.54
CA SER A 7 12.98 -0.13 -8.67
C SER A 7 13.22 -0.69 -7.26
N ASP A 8 14.39 -0.37 -6.69
CA ASP A 8 14.68 -0.68 -5.29
C ASP A 8 13.83 0.17 -4.34
N ASN A 9 13.24 1.25 -4.85
CA ASN A 9 12.30 2.08 -4.14
C ASN A 9 10.91 1.41 -4.13
N LEU A 10 10.51 0.91 -2.95
CA LEU A 10 9.21 0.24 -2.75
C LEU A 10 8.03 1.13 -3.14
N GLN A 11 8.16 2.45 -3.02
CA GLN A 11 7.11 3.38 -3.38
C GLN A 11 6.92 3.52 -4.88
N GLU A 12 8.01 3.67 -5.64
CA GLU A 12 7.95 3.70 -7.10
C GLU A 12 7.42 2.38 -7.67
N LEU A 13 7.85 1.25 -7.11
CA LEU A 13 7.31 -0.06 -7.47
C LEU A 13 5.79 -0.11 -7.22
N THR A 14 5.35 0.34 -6.05
CA THR A 14 3.92 0.37 -5.68
C THR A 14 3.10 1.19 -6.68
N VAL A 15 3.57 2.41 -7.01
CA VAL A 15 2.95 3.27 -8.03
C VAL A 15 2.88 2.53 -9.37
N THR A 16 4.00 1.98 -9.82
CA THR A 16 4.10 1.29 -11.12
C THR A 16 3.12 0.12 -11.21
N VAL A 17 2.97 -0.66 -10.14
CA VAL A 17 2.03 -1.79 -10.09
C VAL A 17 0.59 -1.27 -10.23
N PHE A 18 0.19 -0.30 -9.42
CA PHE A 18 -1.18 0.22 -9.45
C PHE A 18 -1.51 0.90 -10.78
N GLU A 19 -0.61 1.71 -11.31
CA GLU A 19 -0.81 2.36 -12.62
C GLU A 19 -0.83 1.36 -13.76
N SER A 20 0.01 0.32 -13.70
CA SER A 20 -0.09 -0.78 -14.66
C SER A 20 -1.48 -1.37 -14.61
N LEU A 21 -2.05 -1.66 -13.44
CA LEU A 21 -3.39 -2.24 -13.32
C LEU A 21 -4.54 -1.28 -13.73
N GLY A 22 -4.23 -0.05 -14.17
CA GLY A 22 -5.20 0.94 -14.64
C GLY A 22 -5.76 1.83 -13.54
N PHE A 23 -5.16 1.81 -12.35
CA PHE A 23 -5.53 2.70 -11.25
C PHE A 23 -4.79 4.04 -11.37
N SER A 24 -5.42 5.13 -10.93
CA SER A 24 -4.74 6.42 -10.80
C SER A 24 -4.15 6.57 -9.40
N THR A 25 -2.86 6.90 -9.31
CA THR A 25 -2.18 7.11 -8.03
C THR A 25 -1.96 8.60 -7.76
N HIS A 26 -2.13 9.00 -6.50
CA HIS A 26 -1.99 10.38 -6.06
C HIS A 26 -1.16 10.44 -4.77
N HIS A 27 -0.32 11.47 -4.63
CA HIS A 27 0.39 11.70 -3.38
C HIS A 27 -0.52 12.40 -2.35
N PRO A 28 -0.58 11.91 -1.09
CA PRO A 28 -1.48 12.42 -0.06
C PRO A 28 -1.11 13.81 0.47
N ALA A 29 0.06 14.36 0.08
CA ALA A 29 0.52 15.69 0.46
C ALA A 29 -0.47 16.83 0.13
N LEU A 30 -1.45 16.56 -0.75
CA LEU A 30 -2.51 17.50 -1.13
C LEU A 30 -3.87 17.21 -0.48
N ILE A 31 -4.05 16.12 0.26
CA ILE A 31 -5.41 15.64 0.61
C ILE A 31 -5.58 15.30 2.10
N PHE A 32 -4.61 14.68 2.78
CA PHE A 32 -4.82 14.22 4.16
C PHE A 32 -3.55 14.32 5.02
N GLN A 33 -3.47 15.34 5.88
CA GLN A 33 -2.44 15.43 6.93
C GLN A 33 -3.11 15.24 8.29
N HIS A 34 -2.90 14.08 8.92
CA HIS A 34 -3.31 13.87 10.31
C HIS A 34 -2.14 14.19 11.26
N PRO A 35 -2.31 15.06 12.26
CA PRO A 35 -1.20 15.59 13.07
C PRO A 35 -0.65 14.64 14.15
N LEU A 36 -1.30 13.49 14.40
CA LEU A 36 -1.02 12.66 15.58
C LEU A 36 -0.45 11.26 15.32
N ALA A 37 -0.23 10.87 14.06
CA ALA A 37 0.26 9.52 13.77
C ALA A 37 1.65 9.59 13.13
N ASP A 38 2.60 8.86 13.70
CA ASP A 38 3.87 8.45 13.06
C ASP A 38 3.64 7.54 11.83
N SER A 39 2.38 7.47 11.39
CA SER A 39 1.85 6.72 10.29
C SER A 39 1.28 7.73 9.30
N ARG A 40 1.88 7.76 8.12
CA ARG A 40 1.39 8.51 6.98
C ARG A 40 0.88 7.55 5.92
N LEU A 41 -0.10 8.00 5.17
CA LEU A 41 -0.34 7.48 3.83
C LEU A 41 0.81 7.93 2.95
N ASN A 42 1.28 7.03 2.09
CA ASN A 42 2.29 7.34 1.11
C ASN A 42 1.64 7.65 -0.24
N LEU A 43 0.54 6.97 -0.55
CA LEU A 43 -0.22 7.11 -1.78
C LEU A 43 -1.72 7.00 -1.47
N VAL A 44 -2.53 7.59 -2.35
CA VAL A 44 -3.96 7.37 -2.45
C VAL A 44 -4.23 6.87 -3.87
N VAL A 45 -4.98 5.78 -3.99
CA VAL A 45 -5.28 5.14 -5.25
C VAL A 45 -6.78 5.31 -5.52
N LYS A 46 -7.12 5.88 -6.67
CA LYS A 46 -8.51 6.00 -7.12
C LYS A 46 -8.90 4.76 -7.92
N LEU A 47 -9.97 4.09 -7.52
CA LEU A 47 -10.52 2.96 -8.25
C LEU A 47 -11.21 3.43 -9.55
N PRO A 48 -11.03 2.74 -10.70
CA PRO A 48 -11.73 3.07 -11.92
C PRO A 48 -13.23 3.00 -11.70
N ASN A 49 -13.94 4.03 -12.16
CA ASN A 49 -15.41 4.12 -12.07
C ASN A 49 -15.98 4.10 -10.64
N SER A 50 -15.17 4.37 -9.61
CA SER A 50 -15.65 4.57 -8.24
C SER A 50 -15.30 5.98 -7.72
N THR A 51 -16.12 6.46 -6.79
CA THR A 51 -15.81 7.64 -5.95
C THR A 51 -14.89 7.30 -4.80
N ASP A 52 -14.65 6.01 -4.56
CA ASP A 52 -13.87 5.51 -3.44
C ASP A 52 -12.38 5.63 -3.67
N PHE A 53 -11.67 5.98 -2.59
CA PHE A 53 -10.22 6.00 -2.54
C PHE A 53 -9.67 4.87 -1.68
N VAL A 54 -8.57 4.29 -2.11
CA VAL A 54 -7.79 3.32 -1.36
C VAL A 54 -6.53 4.00 -0.85
N GLY A 55 -6.35 4.03 0.46
CA GLY A 55 -5.14 4.56 1.07
C GLY A 55 -4.05 3.50 1.09
N VAL A 56 -2.83 3.89 0.74
CA VAL A 56 -1.68 2.99 0.73
C VAL A 56 -0.63 3.49 1.70
N ALA A 57 -0.34 2.68 2.71
CA ALA A 57 0.70 2.91 3.70
C ALA A 57 1.92 2.04 3.38
N ILE A 58 3.06 2.67 3.09
CA ILE A 58 4.29 1.96 2.75
C ILE A 58 5.18 1.91 3.98
N ARG A 59 5.61 0.71 4.36
CA ARG A 59 6.45 0.41 5.52
C ARG A 59 7.70 -0.32 5.05
N ASP A 60 8.61 0.47 4.48
CA ASP A 60 9.91 0.02 3.99
C ASP A 60 10.93 -0.08 5.12
N PHE A 61 10.75 -1.09 5.97
CA PHE A 61 11.66 -1.36 7.08
C PHE A 61 12.59 -2.52 6.73
N LYS A 62 13.80 -2.53 7.30
CA LYS A 62 14.73 -3.68 7.25
C LYS A 62 14.29 -4.87 8.12
N ARG A 63 13.03 -4.89 8.56
CA ARG A 63 12.44 -5.93 9.42
C ARG A 63 10.96 -6.10 9.11
N VAL A 64 10.39 -7.23 9.54
CA VAL A 64 8.95 -7.50 9.40
C VAL A 64 8.11 -6.45 10.13
N VAL A 65 6.99 -6.10 9.52
CA VAL A 65 5.99 -5.19 10.09
C VAL A 65 5.26 -5.89 11.24
N GLY A 66 5.22 -5.24 12.40
CA GLY A 66 4.56 -5.73 13.60
C GLY A 66 3.21 -5.09 13.86
N ILE A 67 2.50 -5.61 14.87
CA ILE A 67 1.12 -5.21 15.20
C ILE A 67 0.94 -3.69 15.42
N ARG A 68 1.92 -3.03 16.04
CA ARG A 68 1.88 -1.59 16.32
C ARG A 68 1.70 -0.77 15.03
N GLN A 69 2.33 -1.20 13.94
CA GLN A 69 2.26 -0.49 12.67
C GLN A 69 0.90 -0.64 12.01
N ILE A 70 0.23 -1.78 12.19
CA ILE A 70 -1.14 -1.97 11.70
C ILE A 70 -2.12 -1.07 12.47
N ARG A 71 -1.99 -0.98 13.80
CA ARG A 71 -2.79 -0.05 14.62
C ARG A 71 -2.62 1.41 14.21
N CYS A 72 -1.39 1.85 13.98
CA CYS A 72 -1.18 3.23 13.51
C CYS A 72 -1.75 3.46 12.09
N VAL A 73 -1.95 2.41 11.30
CA VAL A 73 -2.58 2.51 9.97
C VAL A 73 -4.11 2.55 10.11
N GLU A 74 -4.70 1.79 11.04
CA GLU A 74 -6.13 1.84 11.37
C GLU A 74 -6.59 3.26 11.73
N GLU A 75 -5.81 3.99 12.53
CA GLU A 75 -6.08 5.38 12.91
C GLU A 75 -6.22 6.30 11.68
N LEU A 76 -5.63 5.95 10.52
CA LEU A 76 -5.74 6.73 9.29
C LEU A 76 -7.10 6.59 8.61
N ILE A 77 -7.80 5.45 8.73
CA ILE A 77 -9.17 5.31 8.22
C ILE A 77 -10.08 6.27 8.98
N VAL A 78 -9.95 6.32 10.30
CA VAL A 78 -10.75 7.21 11.15
C VAL A 78 -10.49 8.67 10.81
N ALA A 79 -9.24 9.01 10.49
CA ALA A 79 -8.83 10.37 10.14
C ALA A 79 -9.23 10.80 8.71
N CYS A 80 -9.46 9.86 7.79
CA CYS A 80 -9.66 10.12 6.36
C CYS A 80 -10.93 9.42 5.85
N PRO A 81 -12.13 9.97 6.09
CA PRO A 81 -13.40 9.31 5.76
C PRO A 81 -13.61 9.02 4.26
N GLU A 82 -12.88 9.69 3.37
CA GLU A 82 -12.89 9.46 1.93
C GLU A 82 -12.17 8.17 1.52
N ILE A 83 -11.39 7.58 2.45
CA ILE A 83 -10.66 6.33 2.23
C ILE A 83 -11.53 5.17 2.69
N SER A 84 -12.01 4.39 1.72
CA SER A 84 -12.87 3.25 2.00
C SER A 84 -12.09 1.98 2.34
N LYS A 85 -10.83 1.89 1.93
CA LYS A 85 -9.96 0.73 2.15
C LYS A 85 -8.51 1.13 2.37
N LEU A 86 -7.78 0.30 3.12
CA LEU A 86 -6.35 0.46 3.30
C LEU A 86 -5.55 -0.73 2.83
N ILE A 87 -4.39 -0.42 2.25
CA ILE A 87 -3.36 -1.38 1.89
C ILE A 87 -2.07 -1.01 2.62
N VAL A 88 -1.47 -1.96 3.32
CA VAL A 88 -0.11 -1.82 3.86
C VAL A 88 0.87 -2.57 2.97
N VAL A 89 1.90 -1.87 2.50
CA VAL A 89 2.95 -2.44 1.66
C VAL A 89 4.26 -2.55 2.44
N SER A 90 4.93 -3.69 2.38
CA SER A 90 6.23 -3.90 3.03
C SER A 90 7.26 -4.58 2.14
N SER A 91 8.54 -4.20 2.28
CA SER A 91 9.66 -4.87 1.62
C SER A 91 10.00 -6.23 2.24
N MET A 92 9.82 -6.38 3.56
CA MET A 92 10.25 -7.58 4.31
C MET A 92 9.09 -8.51 4.70
N GLY A 93 7.85 -8.00 4.74
CA GLY A 93 6.67 -8.78 5.10
C GLY A 93 6.11 -8.46 6.49
N PHE A 94 5.23 -9.32 6.99
CA PHE A 94 4.38 -9.06 8.15
C PHE A 94 4.48 -10.20 9.17
N SER A 95 4.52 -9.86 10.46
CA SER A 95 4.45 -10.86 11.51
C SER A 95 3.06 -11.51 11.56
N SER A 96 2.96 -12.73 12.11
CA SER A 96 1.68 -13.44 12.22
C SER A 96 0.63 -12.63 12.99
N ALA A 97 1.04 -11.93 14.05
CA ALA A 97 0.16 -11.05 14.82
C ALA A 97 -0.30 -9.83 14.01
N ALA A 98 0.56 -9.27 13.15
CA ALA A 98 0.18 -8.18 12.26
C ALA A 98 -0.81 -8.64 11.18
N LYS A 99 -0.60 -9.84 10.60
CA LYS A 99 -1.53 -10.44 9.63
C LYS A 99 -2.91 -10.66 10.22
N LYS A 100 -2.97 -11.25 11.42
CA LYS A 100 -4.23 -11.51 12.12
C LYS A 100 -4.99 -10.21 12.42
N LEU A 101 -4.29 -9.19 12.93
CA LEU A 101 -4.94 -7.90 13.18
C LEU A 101 -5.41 -7.22 11.90
N ALA A 102 -4.63 -7.29 10.81
CA ALA A 102 -5.01 -6.69 9.55
C ALA A 102 -6.28 -7.34 8.97
N GLU A 103 -6.41 -8.67 9.09
CA GLU A 103 -7.62 -9.39 8.72
C GLU A 103 -8.84 -8.98 9.56
N GLU A 104 -8.67 -8.84 10.88
CA GLU A 104 -9.73 -8.36 11.78
C GLU A 104 -10.21 -6.94 11.44
N LEU A 105 -9.34 -6.11 10.86
CA LEU A 105 -9.60 -4.71 10.52
C LEU A 105 -9.92 -4.47 9.03
N ASP A 106 -10.05 -5.54 8.22
CA ASP A 106 -10.20 -5.46 6.75
C ASP A 106 -9.10 -4.61 6.06
N ILE A 107 -7.88 -4.68 6.59
CA ILE A 107 -6.69 -4.04 6.03
C ILE A 107 -5.96 -5.03 5.12
N SER A 108 -5.84 -4.69 3.85
CA SER A 108 -5.10 -5.51 2.88
C SER A 108 -3.59 -5.38 3.10
N LEU A 109 -2.86 -6.48 2.95
CA LEU A 109 -1.41 -6.53 3.09
C LEU A 109 -0.77 -6.93 1.76
N ALA A 110 0.33 -6.28 1.40
CA ALA A 110 1.12 -6.64 0.22
C ALA A 110 2.62 -6.54 0.52
N THR A 111 3.37 -7.49 -0.01
CA THR A 111 4.82 -7.50 0.04
C THR A 111 5.41 -7.05 -1.29
N LYS A 112 6.68 -6.60 -1.29
CA LYS A 112 7.43 -6.32 -2.53
C LYS A 112 7.34 -7.48 -3.52
N ASN A 113 7.48 -8.71 -3.05
CA ASN A 113 7.45 -9.91 -3.90
C ASN A 113 6.06 -10.16 -4.49
N GLU A 114 4.98 -9.92 -3.73
CA GLU A 114 3.61 -10.03 -4.23
C GLU A 114 3.32 -8.95 -5.27
N LEU A 115 3.76 -7.70 -5.04
CA LEU A 115 3.67 -6.62 -6.02
C LEU A 115 4.39 -6.96 -7.34
N ILE A 116 5.61 -7.49 -7.26
CA ILE A 116 6.35 -7.94 -8.44
C ILE A 116 5.60 -9.07 -9.15
N SER A 117 5.06 -10.03 -8.39
CA SER A 117 4.31 -11.16 -8.96
C SER A 117 3.06 -10.69 -9.70
N MET A 118 2.39 -9.64 -9.23
CA MET A 118 1.24 -9.03 -9.92
C MET A 118 1.66 -8.39 -11.25
N LEU A 119 2.78 -7.68 -11.29
CA LEU A 119 3.33 -7.10 -12.52
C LEU A 119 3.66 -8.18 -13.57
N VAL A 120 4.38 -9.24 -13.15
CA VAL A 120 4.77 -10.33 -14.07
C VAL A 120 3.56 -11.02 -14.66
N LYS A 121 2.58 -11.41 -13.81
CA LYS A 121 1.34 -12.05 -14.28
C LYS A 121 0.58 -11.20 -15.30
N ARG A 122 0.59 -9.87 -15.14
CA ARG A 122 -0.07 -8.97 -16.09
C ARG A 122 0.63 -8.96 -17.45
N ILE A 123 1.96 -8.99 -17.46
CA ILE A 123 2.75 -9.05 -18.71
C ILE A 123 2.47 -10.36 -19.45
N GLU A 124 2.36 -11.49 -18.73
CA GLU A 124 2.07 -12.79 -19.35
C GLU A 124 0.65 -12.90 -19.93
N LEU A 125 -0.28 -12.06 -19.45
CA LEU A 125 -1.69 -12.06 -19.86
C LEU A 125 -2.01 -10.97 -20.91
N SER A 126 -1.04 -10.11 -21.26
CA SER A 126 -1.19 -9.02 -22.24
C SER A 126 -0.54 -9.37 -23.56
#